data_AF-A0A934XWI0-F1
#
_entry.id   AF-A0A934XWI0-F1
#
_cell.length_a   1.000
_cell.length_b   1.000
_cell.length_c   1.000
_cell.angle_alpha   90.00
_cell.angle_beta   90.00
_cell.angle_gamma   90.00
#
_symmetry.space_group_name_H-M   'P 1'
#
loop_
_entity.id
_entity.type
_entity.pdbx_description
1 polymer ?
#
loop_
_entity_poly.entity_id
_entity_poly.type
_entity_poly.pdbx_seq_one_letter_code
_entity_poly.pdbx_strand_id
1 'polypeptide(L)'
;MSYRYQPDVRLDTANARRPQLVVAVPPDQEDIVRQSLAKLASSTAPGASAQEVILDALRMAAEQTYFWTPEWQEKERAANLAIAGGRVQTFDRMDDMIAFLDQQ
;
A
#
# COMPACT_ATOMS: atom_id res chain seq x y z
N MET A 1 13.53 -19.14 -15.89
CA MET A 1 12.36 -18.24 -16.01
C MET A 1 11.83 -17.96 -14.63
N SER A 2 12.16 -16.80 -14.06
CA SER A 2 11.72 -16.42 -12.72
C SER A 2 10.32 -15.80 -12.85
N TYR A 3 9.27 -16.56 -12.52
CA TYR A 3 7.94 -15.97 -12.36
C TYR A 3 7.98 -15.06 -11.14
N ARG A 4 8.06 -13.74 -11.36
CA ARG A 4 7.77 -12.77 -10.30
C ARG A 4 6.26 -12.83 -10.05
N TYR A 5 5.86 -13.53 -9.01
CA TYR A 5 4.51 -13.45 -8.50
C TYR A 5 4.29 -12.03 -7.97
N GLN A 6 3.38 -11.28 -8.60
CA GLN A 6 2.84 -10.07 -8.01
C GLN A 6 1.66 -10.50 -7.14
N PRO A 7 1.69 -10.25 -5.82
CA PRO A 7 0.54 -10.56 -4.98
C PRO A 7 -0.63 -9.66 -5.40
N ASP A 8 -1.74 -10.28 -5.82
CA ASP A 8 -2.99 -9.58 -6.07
C ASP A 8 -3.65 -9.31 -4.71
N VAL A 9 -3.53 -8.06 -4.25
CA VAL A 9 -4.06 -7.59 -2.98
C VAL A 9 -5.26 -6.70 -3.26
N ARG A 10 -6.43 -7.08 -2.76
CA ARG A 10 -7.70 -6.38 -3.01
C ARG A 10 -8.44 -6.14 -1.72
N LEU A 11 -9.07 -4.98 -1.62
CA LEU A 11 -10.00 -4.68 -0.53
C LEU A 11 -11.40 -5.13 -0.95
N ASP A 12 -11.92 -6.18 -0.30
CA ASP A 12 -13.30 -6.60 -0.42
C ASP A 12 -14.17 -5.77 0.54
N THR A 13 -15.00 -4.92 -0.04
CA THR A 13 -15.94 -4.06 0.68
C THR A 13 -17.38 -4.54 0.59
N ALA A 14 -17.63 -5.79 0.18
CA ALA A 14 -18.98 -6.36 0.09
C ALA A 14 -19.76 -6.24 1.41
N ASN A 15 -19.05 -6.23 2.54
CA ASN A 15 -19.60 -5.81 3.82
C ASN A 15 -18.99 -4.47 4.26
N ALA A 16 -19.75 -3.38 4.13
CA ALA A 16 -19.31 -2.04 4.50
C ALA A 16 -18.95 -1.88 6.00
N ARG A 17 -19.47 -2.74 6.89
CA ARG A 17 -19.14 -2.71 8.33
C ARG A 17 -17.92 -3.58 8.68
N ARG A 18 -17.48 -4.44 7.76
CA ARG A 18 -16.35 -5.36 7.93
C ARG A 18 -15.64 -5.55 6.58
N PRO A 19 -14.91 -4.53 6.10
CA PRO A 19 -14.09 -4.69 4.91
C PRO A 19 -13.02 -5.75 5.17
N GLN A 20 -12.73 -6.58 4.16
CA GLN A 20 -11.75 -7.67 4.24
C GLN A 20 -10.65 -7.42 3.23
N LEU A 21 -9.40 -7.64 3.61
CA LEU A 21 -8.32 -7.70 2.63
C LEU A 21 -8.22 -9.12 2.10
N VAL A 22 -8.40 -9.26 0.79
CA VAL A 22 -8.21 -10.50 0.07
C VAL A 22 -6.83 -10.45 -0.57
N VAL A 23 -5.99 -11.40 -0.20
CA VAL A 23 -4.66 -11.57 -0.79
C VAL A 23 -4.67 -12.89 -1.53
N ALA A 24 -4.37 -12.86 -2.82
CA ALA A 24 -4.13 -14.09 -3.56
C ALA A 24 -2.86 -14.76 -2.99
N VAL A 25 -3.00 -16.03 -2.63
CA VAL A 25 -1.89 -16.85 -2.14
C VAL A 25 -1.61 -17.90 -3.21
N PRO A 26 -0.34 -18.08 -3.63
CA PRO A 26 0.03 -19.18 -4.51
C PRO A 26 -0.40 -20.54 -3.93
N PRO A 27 -0.93 -21.48 -4.75
CA PRO A 27 -1.43 -22.76 -4.25
C PRO A 27 -0.37 -23.57 -3.49
N ASP A 28 0.90 -23.46 -3.89
CA ASP A 28 2.05 -24.11 -3.25
C ASP A 28 2.42 -23.50 -1.89
N GLN A 29 1.86 -22.35 -1.54
CA GLN A 29 2.13 -21.61 -0.30
C GLN A 29 0.94 -21.56 0.67
N GLU A 30 -0.24 -22.07 0.26
CA GLU A 30 -1.47 -21.99 1.06
C GLU A 30 -1.29 -22.55 2.48
N ASP A 31 -0.67 -23.72 2.61
CA ASP A 31 -0.49 -24.38 3.90
C ASP A 31 0.47 -23.61 4.81
N ILE A 32 1.55 -23.05 4.25
CA ILE A 32 2.54 -22.27 4.99
C ILE A 32 1.91 -20.97 5.51
N VAL A 33 1.15 -20.28 4.66
CA VAL A 33 0.45 -19.05 5.03
C VAL A 33 -0.61 -19.34 6.08
N ARG A 34 -1.42 -20.39 5.90
CA ARG A 34 -2.45 -20.80 6.85
C ARG A 34 -1.87 -21.13 8.23
N GLN A 35 -0.81 -21.93 8.28
CA GLN A 35 -0.14 -22.29 9.54
C GLN A 35 0.47 -21.07 10.24
N SER A 36 1.08 -20.17 9.46
CA SER A 36 1.66 -18.93 10.00
C SER A 36 0.57 -18.02 10.59
N LEU A 37 -0.55 -17.82 9.89
CA LEU A 37 -1.68 -17.04 10.40
C LEU A 37 -2.28 -17.66 11.67
N ALA A 38 -2.43 -18.99 11.72
CA ALA A 38 -2.92 -19.70 12.91
C ALA A 38 -1.96 -19.55 14.10
N LYS A 39 -0.65 -19.67 13.87
CA LYS A 39 0.38 -19.48 14.89
C LYS A 39 0.38 -18.05 15.43
N LEU A 40 0.22 -17.07 14.53
CA LEU A 40 0.10 -15.66 14.91
C LEU A 40 -1.16 -15.45 15.74
N ALA A 41 -2.31 -16.01 15.34
CA ALA A 41 -3.59 -15.81 16.02
C ALA A 41 -3.61 -16.44 17.42
N SER A 42 -2.75 -17.43 17.64
CA SER A 42 -2.59 -18.12 18.91
C SER A 42 -1.44 -17.54 19.76
N SER A 43 -0.74 -16.51 19.27
CA SER A 43 0.40 -15.91 19.97
C SER A 43 -0.07 -15.04 21.14
N THR A 44 0.46 -15.31 22.32
CA THR A 44 0.22 -14.56 23.57
C THR A 44 1.32 -13.54 23.89
N ALA A 45 2.25 -13.31 22.96
CA ALA A 45 3.36 -12.38 23.16
C ALA A 45 2.88 -10.93 23.34
N PRO A 46 3.33 -10.20 24.40
CA PRO A 46 3.02 -8.79 24.56
C PRO A 46 3.80 -7.94 23.54
N GLY A 47 3.07 -7.17 22.76
CA GLY A 47 3.52 -6.46 21.56
C GLY A 47 2.38 -6.55 20.54
N ALA A 48 2.32 -5.62 19.58
CA ALA A 48 1.30 -5.69 18.52
C ALA A 48 1.40 -7.07 17.86
N SER A 49 0.45 -7.95 18.17
CA SER A 49 0.28 -9.25 17.54
C SER A 49 0.31 -9.04 16.02
N ALA A 50 0.75 -10.03 15.24
CA ALA A 50 0.72 -9.85 13.79
C ALA A 50 -0.71 -9.57 13.29
N GLN A 51 -1.73 -9.99 14.03
CA GLN A 51 -3.13 -9.60 13.85
C GLN A 51 -3.30 -8.08 13.96
N GLU A 52 -2.76 -7.44 15.00
CA GLU A 52 -2.82 -5.98 15.18
C GLU A 52 -2.04 -5.25 14.10
N VAL A 53 -0.85 -5.73 13.73
CA VAL A 53 -0.05 -5.13 12.64
C VAL A 53 -0.79 -5.23 11.30
N ILE A 54 -1.37 -6.40 11.01
CA ILE A 54 -2.17 -6.61 9.80
C ILE A 54 -3.41 -5.70 9.85
N LEU A 55 -4.16 -5.71 10.95
CA LEU A 55 -5.37 -4.89 11.09
C LEU A 55 -5.08 -3.39 10.93
N ASP A 56 -3.98 -2.90 11.48
CA ASP A 56 -3.57 -1.50 11.35
C ASP A 56 -3.19 -1.15 9.91
N ALA A 57 -2.43 -2.04 9.24
CA ALA A 57 -2.13 -1.89 7.81
C ALA A 57 -3.40 -1.93 6.93
N LEU A 58 -4.39 -2.76 7.28
CA LEU A 58 -5.68 -2.80 6.57
C LEU A 58 -6.48 -1.52 6.78
N ARG A 59 -6.51 -1.00 8.01
CA ARG A 59 -7.19 0.25 8.33
C ARG A 59 -6.55 1.40 7.56
N MET A 60 -5.22 1.47 7.56
CA MET A 60 -4.48 2.47 6.79
C MET A 60 -4.75 2.34 5.29
N ALA A 61 -4.73 1.13 4.73
CA ALA A 61 -5.03 0.91 3.31
C ALA A 61 -6.46 1.33 2.95
N ALA A 62 -7.43 1.08 3.83
CA ALA A 62 -8.81 1.51 3.63
C ALA A 62 -8.95 3.05 3.71
N GLU A 63 -8.32 3.69 4.70
CA GLU A 63 -8.29 5.17 4.84
C GLU A 63 -7.58 5.85 3.66
N GLN A 64 -6.63 5.15 3.05
CA GLN A 64 -5.79 5.64 1.94
C GLN A 64 -6.20 5.07 0.58
N THR A 65 -7.43 4.57 0.44
CA THR A 65 -7.92 3.92 -0.80
C THR A 65 -7.68 4.77 -2.06
N TYR A 66 -7.76 6.10 -1.94
CA TYR A 66 -7.53 7.04 -3.05
C TYR A 66 -6.15 6.87 -3.71
N PHE A 67 -5.09 6.64 -2.92
CA PHE A 67 -3.72 6.48 -3.40
C PHE A 67 -3.51 5.16 -4.18
N TRP A 68 -4.45 4.22 -4.06
CA TRP A 68 -4.44 2.93 -4.74
C TRP A 68 -5.32 2.90 -6.00
N THR A 69 -5.92 4.03 -6.38
CA THR A 69 -6.67 4.11 -7.63
C THR A 69 -5.71 4.00 -8.83
N PRO A 70 -6.13 3.36 -9.95
CA PRO A 70 -5.29 3.27 -11.15
C PRO A 70 -4.83 4.64 -11.67
N GLU A 71 -5.70 5.65 -11.54
CA GLU A 71 -5.44 7.03 -11.96
C GLU A 71 -4.33 7.68 -11.13
N TRP A 72 -4.33 7.47 -9.81
CA TRP A 72 -3.27 7.94 -8.93
C TRP A 72 -1.94 7.25 -9.25
N GLN A 73 -1.95 5.93 -9.39
CA GLN A 73 -0.76 5.13 -9.66
C GLN A 73 -0.11 5.48 -11.01
N GLU A 74 -0.90 5.85 -12.02
CA GLU A 74 -0.37 6.35 -13.30
C GLU A 74 0.33 7.71 -13.12
N LYS A 75 -0.31 8.64 -12.39
CA LYS A 75 0.29 9.96 -12.11
C LYS A 75 1.56 9.86 -11.26
N GLU A 76 1.57 8.97 -10.28
CA GLU A 76 2.74 8.68 -9.44
C GLU A 76 3.90 8.15 -10.29
N ARG A 77 3.64 7.19 -11.19
CA ARG A 77 4.66 6.71 -12.14
C ARG A 77 5.17 7.83 -13.04
N ALA A 78 4.29 8.67 -13.59
CA ALA A 78 4.68 9.79 -14.42
C ALA A 78 5.54 10.82 -13.66
N ALA A 79 5.19 11.13 -12.41
CA ALA A 79 5.96 12.02 -11.54
C ALA A 79 7.35 11.44 -11.24
N ASN A 80 7.43 10.14 -10.90
CA ASN A 80 8.71 9.45 -10.67
C ASN A 80 9.63 9.50 -11.90
N LEU A 81 9.07 9.31 -13.10
CA LEU A 81 9.83 9.43 -14.34
C LEU A 81 10.30 10.87 -14.61
N ALA A 82 9.47 11.88 -14.28
CA ALA A 82 9.87 13.28 -14.38
C ALA A 82 11.03 13.60 -13.42
N ILE A 83 10.95 13.13 -12.18
CA ILE A 83 12.02 13.29 -11.17
C ILE A 83 13.31 12.62 -11.63
N ALA A 84 13.25 11.36 -12.05
CA ALA A 84 14.42 10.63 -12.54
C ALA A 84 15.03 11.28 -13.80
N GLY A 85 14.20 11.91 -14.64
CA GLY A 85 14.63 12.67 -15.80
C GLY A 85 15.12 14.08 -15.50
N GLY A 86 15.23 14.49 -14.23
CA GLY A 86 15.67 15.82 -13.83
C GLY A 86 14.66 16.94 -14.13
N ARG A 87 13.40 16.60 -14.45
CA ARG A 87 12.30 17.56 -14.62
C ARG A 87 11.76 17.99 -13.26
N VAL A 88 12.64 18.52 -12.43
CA VAL A 88 12.35 19.05 -11.11
C VAL A 88 12.87 20.47 -11.01
N GLN A 89 12.24 21.27 -10.17
CA GLN A 89 12.74 22.58 -9.80
C GLN A 89 12.91 22.59 -8.28
N THR A 90 14.09 22.99 -7.84
CA THR A 90 14.42 23.12 -6.42
C THR A 90 14.39 24.59 -6.04
N PHE A 91 13.94 24.88 -4.83
CA PHE A 91 13.89 26.23 -4.28
C PHE A 91 14.57 26.22 -2.92
N ASP A 92 15.39 27.24 -2.63
CA ASP A 92 16.05 27.38 -1.34
C ASP A 92 15.14 28.04 -0.29
N ARG A 93 14.04 28.66 -0.74
CA ARG A 93 13.08 29.37 0.10
C ARG A 93 11.65 28.96 -0.26
N MET A 94 10.82 28.84 0.77
CA MET A 94 9.40 28.49 0.60
C MET A 94 8.62 29.58 -0.16
N ASP A 95 8.93 30.86 0.07
CA ASP A 95 8.29 31.99 -0.62
C ASP A 95 8.45 31.89 -2.14
N ASP A 96 9.63 31.49 -2.61
CA ASP A 96 9.94 31.36 -4.04
C ASP A 96 9.18 30.18 -4.67
N MET A 97 9.04 29.08 -3.94
CA MET A 97 8.22 27.93 -4.36
C MET A 97 6.74 28.30 -4.49
N ILE A 98 6.20 29.03 -3.50
CA ILE A 98 4.79 29.46 -3.53
C ILE A 98 4.55 30.43 -4.70
N ALA A 99 5.43 31.42 -4.87
CA ALA A 99 5.32 32.38 -5.96
C ALA A 99 5.39 31.71 -7.35
N PHE A 100 6.16 30.63 -7.49
CA PHE A 100 6.20 29.82 -8.69
C PHE A 100 4.88 29.07 -8.93
N LEU A 101 4.30 28.45 -7.89
CA LEU A 101 3.06 27.68 -7.97
C LEU A 101 1.85 28.56 -8.30
N ASP A 102 1.77 29.78 -7.76
CA ASP A 102 0.70 30.74 -8.07
C ASP A 102 0.72 31.21 -9.53
N GLN A 103 1.81 30.98 -10.25
CA GLN A 103 1.97 31.33 -11.67
C GLN A 103 1.69 30.17 -12.63
N GLN A 104 1.35 28.97 -12.14
CA GLN A 104 1.02 27.79 -12.96
C GLN A 104 -0.47 27.73 -13.29
#